data_AF-A0A4V3M302-F1
#
_entry.id   AF-A0A4V3M302-F1
#
_cell.length_a   1.000
_cell.length_b   1.000
_cell.length_c   1.000
_cell.angle_alpha   90.00
_cell.angle_beta   90.00
_cell.angle_gamma   90.00
#
_symmetry.space_group_name_H-M   'P 1'
#
loop_
_entity.id
_entity.type
_entity.pdbx_description
1 polymer ?
#
loop_
_entity_poly.entity_id
_entity_poly.type
_entity_poly.pdbx_seq_one_letter_code
_entity_poly.pdbx_strand_id
1 'polypeptide(L)'
;LEFHGSTASAIPDIEVDCTGIAARRPELRGVRGEMLMLRTADISLARTVRLLHPRIPIYVVPRSENLFMVGASMVESDAEGPITARSAMELLSADRWTR
;
A
#
# COMPACT_ATOMS: atom_id res chain seq x y z
N LEU A 1 15.55 2.79 34.97
CA LEU A 1 16.09 1.53 34.42
C LEU A 1 16.81 1.89 33.13
N GLU A 2 18.10 2.19 33.25
CA GLU A 2 18.94 2.61 32.11
C GLU A 2 19.40 1.36 31.36
N PHE A 3 19.02 1.25 30.09
CA PHE A 3 19.53 0.22 29.20
C PHE A 3 20.99 0.52 28.87
N HIS A 4 21.91 -0.13 29.58
CA HIS A 4 23.31 -0.22 29.17
C HIS A 4 23.41 -1.18 27.98
N GLY A 5 23.14 -0.67 26.78
CA GLY A 5 23.42 -1.36 25.53
C GLY A 5 24.91 -1.28 25.22
N SER A 6 25.69 -2.23 25.70
CA SER A 6 27.05 -2.46 25.22
C SER A 6 26.98 -2.78 23.72
N THR A 7 27.32 -1.81 22.86
CA THR A 7 27.49 -2.04 21.42
C THR A 7 28.80 -2.78 21.20
N ALA A 8 28.76 -4.10 21.33
CA ALA A 8 29.81 -4.94 20.76
C ALA A 8 29.72 -4.82 19.23
N SER A 9 30.71 -4.19 18.61
CA SER A 9 30.87 -4.19 17.15
C SER A 9 31.35 -5.57 16.73
N ALA A 10 30.41 -6.46 16.42
CA ALA A 10 30.69 -7.68 15.70
C ALA A 10 30.60 -7.37 14.20
N ILE A 11 31.67 -7.65 13.45
CA ILE A 11 31.62 -7.63 11.99
C ILE A 11 30.85 -8.89 11.58
N PRO A 12 29.71 -8.76 10.88
CA PRO A 12 28.99 -9.93 10.41
C PRO A 12 29.79 -10.63 9.31
N ASP A 13 29.80 -11.97 9.31
CA ASP A 13 30.42 -12.74 8.24
C ASP A 13 29.67 -12.59 6.90
N ILE A 14 28.38 -12.25 6.95
CA ILE A 14 27.51 -12.02 5.80
C ILE A 14 26.53 -10.87 6.10
N GLU A 15 26.42 -9.94 5.16
CA GLU A 15 25.41 -8.87 5.19
C GLU A 15 24.44 -9.05 4.00
N VAL A 16 23.14 -8.95 4.28
CA VAL A 16 22.08 -8.99 3.26
C VAL A 16 21.29 -7.69 3.34
N ASP A 17 21.33 -6.90 2.27
CA ASP A 17 20.59 -5.66 2.16
C ASP A 17 19.11 -5.94 1.82
N CYS A 18 18.24 -5.72 2.80
CA CYS A 18 16.79 -5.87 2.70
C CYS A 18 16.04 -4.53 2.69
N THR A 19 16.73 -3.43 2.35
CA THR A 19 16.17 -2.06 2.43
C THR A 19 15.20 -1.71 1.28
N GLY A 20 15.08 -2.58 0.28
CA GLY A 20 14.11 -2.42 -0.82
C GLY A 20 14.39 -1.19 -1.67
N ILE A 21 13.37 -0.36 -1.94
CA ILE A 21 13.52 0.83 -2.78
C ILE A 21 14.48 1.88 -2.17
N ALA A 22 14.68 1.85 -0.84
CA ALA A 22 15.61 2.74 -0.16
C ALA A 22 17.08 2.51 -0.59
N ALA A 23 17.41 1.32 -1.13
CA ALA A 23 18.72 1.01 -1.69
C ALA A 23 19.05 1.84 -2.95
N ARG A 24 18.06 2.49 -3.58
CA ARG A 24 18.22 3.36 -4.77
C ARG A 24 19.05 2.73 -5.90
N ARG A 25 18.82 1.45 -6.14
CA ARG A 25 19.48 0.67 -7.19
C ARG A 25 18.85 0.98 -8.55
N PRO A 26 19.63 1.21 -9.63
CA PRO A 26 19.09 1.52 -10.96
C PRO A 26 18.13 0.46 -11.52
N GLU A 27 18.31 -0.80 -11.13
CA GLU A 27 17.47 -1.94 -11.50
C GLU A 27 16.14 -2.02 -10.72
N LEU A 28 15.98 -1.24 -9.64
CA LEU A 28 14.75 -1.19 -8.85
C LEU A 28 13.89 -0.01 -9.26
N ARG A 29 12.65 -0.30 -9.66
CA ARG A 29 11.67 0.71 -10.08
C ARG A 29 10.62 0.92 -9.00
N GLY A 30 10.51 2.14 -8.49
CA GLY A 30 9.48 2.52 -7.53
C GLY A 30 8.10 2.49 -8.17
N VAL A 31 7.25 1.58 -7.69
CA VAL A 31 5.83 1.55 -8.05
C VAL A 31 5.03 1.73 -6.78
N ARG A 32 4.36 2.88 -6.71
CA ARG A 32 3.54 3.27 -5.58
C ARG A 32 2.13 2.73 -5.75
N GLY A 33 1.70 1.98 -4.73
CA GLY A 33 0.30 1.59 -4.56
C GLY A 33 -0.45 2.63 -3.75
N GLU A 34 -1.29 3.43 -4.39
CA GLU A 34 -2.11 4.40 -3.67
C GLU A 34 -3.46 3.77 -3.23
N MET A 35 -3.92 4.11 -2.03
CA MET A 35 -5.06 3.50 -1.34
C MET A 35 -6.00 4.56 -0.75
N LEU A 36 -7.28 4.24 -0.61
CA LEU A 36 -8.28 5.02 0.12
C LEU A 36 -8.73 4.28 1.39
N MET A 37 -8.99 5.04 2.44
CA MET A 37 -9.67 4.55 3.64
C MET A 37 -11.10 5.10 3.66
N LEU A 38 -12.08 4.20 3.65
CA LEU A 38 -13.50 4.55 3.68
C LEU A 38 -14.13 4.06 4.98
N ARG A 39 -15.09 4.80 5.51
CA ARG A 39 -15.91 4.39 6.66
C ARG A 39 -17.37 4.39 6.26
N THR A 40 -18.10 3.32 6.55
CA THR A 40 -19.55 3.23 6.34
C THR A 40 -20.14 2.24 7.33
N ALA A 41 -21.35 2.50 7.84
CA ALA A 41 -22.07 1.56 8.70
C ALA A 41 -23.05 0.68 7.91
N ASP A 42 -23.21 0.91 6.61
CA ASP A 42 -24.25 0.31 5.78
C ASP A 42 -23.90 -1.11 5.32
N ILE A 43 -22.59 -1.41 5.29
CA ILE A 43 -22.07 -2.68 4.80
C ILE A 43 -21.08 -3.28 5.79
N SER A 44 -21.04 -4.61 5.85
CA SER A 44 -20.04 -5.37 6.59
C SER A 44 -19.45 -6.44 5.70
N LEU A 45 -18.12 -6.51 5.65
CA LEU A 45 -17.38 -7.54 4.90
C LEU A 45 -16.57 -8.36 5.88
N ALA A 46 -16.81 -9.66 5.93
CA ALA A 46 -16.07 -10.58 6.81
C ALA A 46 -14.68 -10.95 6.27
N ARG A 47 -14.41 -10.66 5.00
CA ARG A 47 -13.17 -11.03 4.31
C ARG A 47 -12.85 -10.02 3.22
N THR A 48 -11.59 -9.97 2.82
CA THR A 48 -11.16 -9.20 1.64
C THR A 48 -11.93 -9.63 0.41
N VAL A 49 -12.44 -8.66 -0.33
CA VAL A 49 -13.15 -8.86 -1.59
C VAL A 49 -12.35 -8.25 -2.73
N ARG A 50 -12.25 -8.96 -3.85
CA ARG A 50 -11.73 -8.41 -5.11
C ARG A 50 -12.91 -7.98 -5.97
N LEU A 51 -12.98 -6.70 -6.31
CA LEU A 51 -13.98 -6.17 -7.22
C LEU A 51 -13.66 -6.63 -8.65
N LEU A 52 -14.71 -6.99 -9.39
CA LEU A 52 -14.62 -7.35 -10.80
C LEU A 52 -14.64 -6.06 -11.63
N HIS A 53 -13.48 -5.44 -11.78
CA HIS A 53 -13.31 -4.25 -12.61
C HIS A 53 -12.49 -4.58 -13.88
N PRO A 54 -12.90 -4.13 -15.07
CA PRO A 54 -12.35 -4.58 -16.35
C PRO A 54 -10.92 -4.11 -16.63
N ARG A 55 -10.48 -3.00 -16.04
CA ARG A 55 -9.16 -2.39 -16.35
C ARG A 55 -8.11 -2.58 -15.26
N ILE A 56 -8.54 -2.63 -14.01
CA ILE A 56 -7.63 -2.67 -12.85
C ILE A 56 -8.21 -3.59 -11.77
N PRO A 57 -7.38 -4.45 -11.14
CA PRO A 57 -7.82 -5.23 -10.00
C PRO A 57 -7.96 -4.31 -8.78
N ILE A 58 -9.16 -4.28 -8.18
CA ILE A 58 -9.41 -3.49 -6.97
C ILE A 58 -9.79 -4.45 -5.85
N TYR A 59 -9.22 -4.23 -4.67
CA TYR A 59 -9.49 -4.98 -3.46
C TYR A 59 -10.10 -4.06 -2.41
N VAL A 60 -11.07 -4.59 -1.68
CA VAL A 60 -11.65 -3.98 -0.49
C VAL A 60 -11.27 -4.86 0.69
N VAL A 61 -10.40 -4.33 1.56
CA VAL A 61 -9.89 -5.03 2.73
C VAL A 61 -10.60 -4.46 3.96
N PRO A 62 -11.45 -5.25 4.66
CA PRO A 62 -12.08 -4.82 5.89
C PRO A 62 -11.04 -4.63 7.01
N ARG A 63 -11.25 -3.59 7.82
CA ARG A 63 -10.49 -3.25 9.03
C ARG A 63 -11.46 -3.10 10.21
N SER A 64 -10.95 -2.81 11.40
CA SER A 64 -11.80 -2.55 12.58
C SER A 64 -12.70 -1.33 12.39
N GLU A 65 -13.79 -1.25 13.15
CA GLU A 65 -14.69 -0.09 13.21
C GLU A 65 -15.35 0.32 11.88
N ASN A 66 -15.69 -0.67 11.05
CA ASN A 66 -16.26 -0.47 9.72
C ASN A 66 -15.41 0.45 8.81
N LEU A 67 -14.08 0.36 8.97
CA LEU A 67 -13.13 0.94 8.04
C LEU A 67 -12.80 -0.07 6.95
N PHE A 68 -12.66 0.43 5.73
CA PHE A 68 -12.33 -0.36 4.56
C PHE A 68 -11.17 0.30 3.82
N MET A 69 -10.12 -0.46 3.59
CA MET A 69 -9.01 -0.04 2.73
C MET A 69 -9.32 -0.48 1.31
N VAL A 70 -9.35 0.47 0.38
CA VAL A 70 -9.66 0.26 -1.04
C VAL A 70 -8.46 0.61 -1.89
N GLY A 71 -8.06 -0.30 -2.78
CA GLY A 71 -6.97 -0.05 -3.71
C GLY A 71 -6.55 -1.29 -4.52
N ALA A 72 -5.41 -1.28 -5.20
CA ALA A 72 -4.44 -0.20 -5.29
C ALA A 72 -4.38 0.39 -6.71
N SER A 73 -3.95 1.64 -6.83
CA SER A 73 -3.36 2.13 -8.08
C SER A 73 -1.96 1.54 -8.29
N MET A 74 -1.39 1.76 -9.47
CA MET A 74 0.01 1.44 -9.78
C MET A 74 0.64 2.66 -10.46
N VAL A 75 1.20 3.54 -9.65
CA VAL A 75 1.84 4.77 -10.13
C VAL A 75 3.35 4.59 -10.05
N GLU A 76 4.03 4.67 -11.20
CA GLU A 76 5.49 4.70 -11.22
C GLU A 76 5.98 6.03 -10.64
N SER A 77 6.46 5.99 -9.41
CA SER A 77 6.81 7.17 -8.63
C SER A 77 7.52 6.77 -7.34
N ASP A 78 8.59 7.51 -7.02
CA ASP A 78 9.30 7.43 -5.72
C ASP A 78 8.75 8.44 -4.70
N ALA A 79 7.63 9.12 -5.00
CA ALA A 79 7.11 10.16 -4.13
C ALA A 79 6.56 9.60 -2.80
N GLU A 80 7.10 10.09 -1.70
CA GLU A 80 6.57 9.88 -0.35
C GLU A 80 5.51 10.96 -0.07
N GLY A 81 4.24 10.63 -0.29
CA GLY A 81 3.17 11.62 -0.14
C GLY A 81 1.76 11.01 -0.07
N PRO A 82 0.72 11.86 -0.02
CA PRO A 82 -0.67 11.43 -0.10
C PRO A 82 -1.03 10.92 -1.50
N ILE A 83 -2.14 10.20 -1.63
CA ILE A 83 -2.65 9.70 -2.91
C ILE A 83 -2.90 10.86 -3.91
N THR A 84 -2.65 10.62 -5.20
CA THR A 84 -2.98 11.58 -6.24
C THR A 84 -4.49 11.77 -6.39
N ALA A 85 -4.93 12.98 -6.77
CA ALA A 85 -6.34 13.23 -7.08
C ALA A 85 -6.87 12.30 -8.19
N ARG A 86 -6.03 11.97 -9.18
CA ARG A 86 -6.35 11.00 -10.24
C ARG A 86 -6.71 9.64 -9.65
N SER A 87 -5.80 9.05 -8.87
CA SER A 87 -6.03 7.70 -8.32
C SER A 87 -7.18 7.67 -7.33
N ALA A 88 -7.40 8.73 -6.54
CA ALA A 88 -8.59 8.84 -5.71
C ALA A 88 -9.88 8.75 -6.54
N MET A 89 -9.96 9.52 -7.64
CA MET A 89 -11.13 9.50 -8.53
C MET A 89 -11.31 8.17 -9.25
N GLU A 90 -10.23 7.53 -9.69
CA GLU A 90 -10.26 6.20 -10.31
C GLU A 90 -10.77 5.13 -9.33
N LEU A 91 -10.32 5.15 -8.08
CA LEU A 91 -10.76 4.21 -7.05
C LEU A 91 -12.21 4.44 -6.62
N LEU A 92 -12.68 5.69 -6.58
CA LEU A 92 -14.07 6.02 -6.24
C LEU A 92 -15.04 5.74 -7.39
N SER A 93 -14.57 5.82 -8.63
CA SER A 93 -15.38 5.54 -9.84
C SER A 93 -15.25 4.09 -10.32
N ALA A 94 -14.79 3.19 -9.45
CA ALA A 94 -14.55 1.79 -9.75
C ALA A 94 -15.81 0.99 -10.12
N ASP A 95 -16.98 1.54 -9.82
CA ASP A 95 -18.29 1.05 -10.24
C ASP A 95 -18.56 1.28 -11.74
N ARG A 96 -17.85 2.23 -12.37
CA ARG A 96 -18.03 2.56 -13.78
C ARG A 96 -17.50 1.46 -14.67
N TRP A 97 -18.39 0.52 -14.95
CA TRP A 97 -18.29 -0.48 -16.00
C TRP A 97 -18.52 0.19 -17.37
N THR A 98 -17.66 1.15 -17.74
CA THR A 98 -17.79 1.81 -19.04
C THR A 98 -17.30 0.87 -20.14
N ARG A 99 -18.23 0.48 -21.01
CA ARG A 99 -17.96 0.02 -22.39
C ARG A 99 -17.05 1.01 -23.12
#